data_AF-A0A0D6IZL3-F1
#
_entry.id   AF-A0A0D6IZL3-F1
#
_cell.length_a   1.000
_cell.length_b   1.000
_cell.length_c   1.000
_cell.angle_alpha   90.00
_cell.angle_beta   90.00
_cell.angle_gamma   90.00
#
_symmetry.space_group_name_H-M   'P 1'
#
loop_
_entity.id
_entity.type
_entity.pdbx_description
1 polymer ?
#
loop_
_entity_poly.entity_id
_entity_poly.type
_entity_poly.pdbx_seq_one_letter_code
_entity_poly.pdbx_strand_id
1 'polypeptide(L)'
;MDAKLYITEIINELTFVKDSIREDDCTKLIDAIQQSQRVFCYGLGRAGFSMKAFTMRLMHMGKEVYFLTETITPNFGPGDLFIVSSASGETAQLVALAKKARQFGGAVAVLTTNRHATITEFVDVIVQINAPSKNQKDSVFRSAQPMASLYEQALLVIADALVMKMAAESGAPESELFKRHANLE
;
A
#
# COMPACT_ATOMS: atom_id res chain seq x y z
N MET A 1 -4.79 31.17 10.79
CA MET A 1 -5.69 29.99 10.80
C MET A 1 -5.06 28.98 11.77
N ASP A 2 -5.80 28.49 12.77
CA ASP A 2 -5.27 27.53 13.76
C ASP A 2 -5.02 26.14 13.13
N ALA A 3 -4.03 25.40 13.61
CA ALA A 3 -3.66 24.07 13.13
C ALA A 3 -4.85 23.09 13.14
N LYS A 4 -5.78 23.25 14.09
CA LYS A 4 -7.01 22.45 14.17
C LYS A 4 -7.88 22.52 12.91
N LEU A 5 -7.90 23.66 12.22
CA LEU A 5 -8.65 23.82 10.98
C LEU A 5 -8.01 22.99 9.85
N TYR A 6 -6.68 23.00 9.72
CA TYR A 6 -5.98 22.14 8.76
C TYR A 6 -6.12 20.65 9.09
N ILE A 7 -6.12 20.26 10.36
CA ILE A 7 -6.38 18.87 10.77
C ILE A 7 -7.79 18.44 10.34
N THR A 8 -8.79 19.29 10.60
CA THR A 8 -10.17 19.03 10.19
C THR A 8 -10.28 18.89 8.66
N GLU A 9 -9.60 19.76 7.91
CA GLU A 9 -9.54 19.69 6.46
C GLU A 9 -8.96 18.34 5.99
N ILE A 10 -7.81 17.93 6.53
CA ILE A 10 -7.18 16.64 6.20
C ILE A 10 -8.11 15.46 6.47
N ILE A 11 -8.80 15.45 7.62
CA ILE A 11 -9.74 14.37 7.98
C ILE A 11 -10.93 14.33 7.00
N ASN A 12 -11.43 15.49 6.59
CA ASN A 12 -12.51 15.57 5.60
C ASN A 12 -12.07 15.03 4.23
N GLU A 13 -10.86 15.37 3.77
CA GLU A 13 -10.30 14.81 2.54
C GLU A 13 -10.11 13.28 2.63
N LEU A 14 -9.62 12.77 3.77
CA LEU A 14 -9.49 11.33 4.00
C LEU A 14 -10.85 10.62 4.01
N THR A 15 -11.91 11.28 4.50
CA THR A 15 -13.28 10.75 4.45
C THR A 15 -13.74 10.56 3.01
N PHE A 16 -13.48 11.53 2.13
CA PHE A 16 -13.75 11.39 0.70
C PHE A 16 -13.01 10.21 0.06
N VAL A 17 -11.72 10.02 0.39
CA VAL A 17 -10.95 8.88 -0.12
C VAL A 17 -11.56 7.56 0.36
N LYS A 18 -11.92 7.48 1.65
CA LYS A 18 -12.57 6.31 2.25
C LYS A 18 -13.91 5.97 1.60
N ASP A 19 -14.72 6.95 1.24
CA ASP A 19 -16.03 6.70 0.60
C ASP A 19 -15.93 6.27 -0.88
N SER A 20 -14.77 6.46 -1.50
CA SER A 20 -14.56 6.18 -2.93
C SER A 20 -13.70 4.94 -3.21
N ILE A 21 -13.07 4.37 -2.18
CA ILE A 21 -12.34 3.10 -2.32
C ILE A 21 -13.32 1.95 -2.54
N ARG A 22 -12.94 1.00 -3.39
CA ARG A 22 -13.77 -0.18 -3.70
C ARG A 22 -13.41 -1.32 -2.76
N GLU A 23 -14.39 -1.83 -2.01
CA GLU A 23 -14.19 -2.99 -1.14
C GLU A 23 -13.65 -4.20 -1.91
N ASP A 24 -14.12 -4.44 -3.16
CA ASP A 24 -13.59 -5.52 -4.01
C ASP A 24 -12.09 -5.45 -4.24
N ASP A 25 -11.51 -4.24 -4.36
CA ASP A 25 -10.06 -4.09 -4.52
C ASP A 25 -9.34 -4.49 -3.23
N CYS A 26 -9.88 -4.07 -2.08
CA CYS A 26 -9.35 -4.40 -0.76
C CYS A 26 -9.38 -5.91 -0.53
N THR A 27 -10.51 -6.56 -0.81
CA THR A 27 -10.67 -8.02 -0.71
C THR A 27 -9.66 -8.75 -1.59
N LYS A 28 -9.50 -8.35 -2.86
CA LYS A 28 -8.52 -8.97 -3.76
C LYS A 28 -7.08 -8.84 -3.25
N LEU A 29 -6.72 -7.70 -2.66
CA LEU A 29 -5.39 -7.51 -2.09
C LEU A 29 -5.19 -8.40 -0.85
N ILE A 30 -6.19 -8.49 0.03
CA ILE A 30 -6.16 -9.36 1.20
C ILE A 30 -6.01 -10.82 0.77
N ASP A 31 -6.82 -11.28 -0.19
CA ASP A 31 -6.76 -12.65 -0.72
C ASP A 31 -5.37 -12.95 -1.29
N ALA A 32 -4.79 -12.03 -2.06
CA ALA A 32 -3.46 -12.18 -2.62
C ALA A 32 -2.38 -12.29 -1.51
N ILE A 33 -2.45 -11.46 -0.46
CA ILE A 33 -1.55 -11.54 0.71
C ILE A 33 -1.73 -12.86 1.45
N GLN A 34 -2.96 -13.33 1.59
CA GLN A 34 -3.27 -14.57 2.30
C GLN A 34 -2.74 -15.80 1.56
N GLN A 35 -2.83 -15.81 0.23
CA GLN A 35 -2.43 -16.92 -0.64
C GLN A 35 -0.92 -16.94 -0.98
N SER A 36 -0.22 -15.81 -0.87
CA SER A 36 1.21 -15.73 -1.16
C SER A 36 2.07 -16.44 -0.12
N GLN A 37 3.16 -17.06 -0.57
CA GLN A 37 4.18 -17.64 0.31
C GLN A 37 4.95 -16.53 1.03
N ARG A 38 5.41 -15.53 0.27
CA ARG A 38 6.13 -14.37 0.78
C ARG A 38 5.61 -13.10 0.13
N VAL A 39 5.62 -12.02 0.89
CA VAL A 39 5.17 -10.70 0.44
C VAL A 39 6.36 -9.74 0.37
N PHE A 40 6.49 -9.03 -0.74
CA PHE A 40 7.52 -8.03 -0.94
C PHE A 40 6.85 -6.68 -1.14
N CYS A 41 7.13 -5.72 -0.27
CA CYS A 41 6.55 -4.38 -0.33
C CYS A 41 7.57 -3.38 -0.87
N TYR A 42 7.12 -2.37 -1.62
CA TYR A 42 7.97 -1.26 -2.02
C TYR A 42 7.20 0.03 -2.32
N GLY A 43 7.91 1.14 -2.16
CA GLY A 43 7.42 2.49 -2.47
C GLY A 43 8.56 3.50 -2.34
N LEU A 44 8.37 4.70 -2.88
CA LEU A 44 9.37 5.77 -2.83
C LEU A 44 8.90 6.94 -1.98
N GLY A 45 9.84 7.62 -1.32
CA GLY A 45 9.57 8.79 -0.50
C GLY A 45 8.62 8.49 0.68
N ARG A 46 7.69 9.41 0.97
CA ARG A 46 6.71 9.26 2.05
C ARG A 46 5.81 8.05 1.88
N ALA A 47 5.39 7.74 0.65
CA ALA A 47 4.66 6.51 0.37
C ALA A 47 5.50 5.26 0.72
N GLY A 48 6.82 5.31 0.50
CA GLY A 48 7.74 4.26 0.94
C GLY A 48 7.73 4.05 2.45
N PHE A 49 7.66 5.12 3.26
CA PHE A 49 7.53 4.99 4.72
C PHE A 49 6.18 4.38 5.14
N SER A 50 5.07 4.79 4.51
CA SER A 50 3.77 4.14 4.74
C SER A 50 3.80 2.64 4.37
N MET A 51 4.46 2.29 3.26
CA MET A 51 4.67 0.89 2.87
C MET A 51 5.58 0.13 3.85
N LYS A 52 6.61 0.77 4.44
CA LYS A 52 7.42 0.16 5.51
C LYS A 52 6.59 -0.11 6.76
N ALA A 53 5.73 0.82 7.16
CA ALA A 53 4.81 0.62 8.27
C ALA A 53 3.86 -0.57 8.00
N PHE A 54 3.30 -0.66 6.79
CA PHE A 54 2.48 -1.80 6.38
C PHE A 54 3.26 -3.13 6.40
N THR A 55 4.48 -3.13 5.86
CA THR A 55 5.39 -4.29 5.86
C THR A 55 5.62 -4.80 7.28
N MET A 56 5.91 -3.90 8.22
CA MET A 56 6.11 -4.24 9.62
C MET A 56 4.85 -4.84 10.24
N ARG A 57 3.67 -4.31 9.91
CA ARG A 57 2.41 -4.82 10.44
C ARG A 57 2.06 -6.20 9.88
N LEU A 58 2.35 -6.47 8.61
CA LEU A 58 2.26 -7.82 8.03
C LEU A 58 3.20 -8.81 8.75
N MET A 59 4.41 -8.39 9.11
CA MET A 59 5.34 -9.20 9.90
C MET A 59 4.76 -9.50 11.28
N HIS A 60 4.17 -8.51 11.95
CA HIS A 60 3.48 -8.73 13.22
C HIS A 60 2.30 -9.71 13.10
N MET A 61 1.65 -9.78 11.94
CA MET A 61 0.63 -10.79 11.62
C MET A 61 1.20 -12.18 11.32
N GLY A 62 2.52 -12.37 11.37
CA GLY A 62 3.19 -13.63 11.10
C GLY A 62 3.41 -13.93 9.62
N LYS A 63 3.25 -12.94 8.72
CA LYS A 63 3.60 -13.09 7.31
C LYS A 63 5.11 -13.06 7.12
N GLU A 64 5.62 -13.93 6.24
CA GLU A 64 6.98 -13.79 5.71
C GLU A 64 6.98 -12.64 4.71
N VAL A 65 7.53 -11.49 5.13
CA VAL A 65 7.40 -10.23 4.41
C VAL A 65 8.70 -9.44 4.43
N TYR A 66 9.01 -8.79 3.32
CA TYR A 66 10.22 -7.99 3.12
C TYR A 66 9.90 -6.64 2.49
N PHE A 67 10.67 -5.62 2.82
CA PHE A 67 10.69 -4.37 2.06
C PHE A 67 11.84 -4.43 1.06
N LEU A 68 11.57 -4.27 -0.24
CA LEU A 68 12.60 -4.41 -1.27
C LEU A 68 13.79 -3.47 -1.01
N THR A 69 14.97 -3.92 -1.43
CA THR A 69 16.27 -3.22 -1.30
C THR A 69 16.83 -3.12 0.13
N GLU A 70 16.12 -3.64 1.13
CA GLU A 70 16.66 -3.76 2.50
C GLU A 70 17.55 -4.99 2.65
N THR A 71 18.39 -4.97 3.68
CA THR A 71 19.54 -5.87 3.90
C THR A 71 19.23 -7.36 3.74
N ILE A 72 18.07 -7.82 4.23
CA ILE A 72 17.74 -9.25 4.30
C ILE A 72 16.74 -9.70 3.22
N THR A 73 16.51 -8.89 2.18
CA THR A 73 15.54 -9.21 1.12
C THR A 73 16.03 -10.44 0.31
N PRO A 74 15.30 -11.57 0.30
CA PRO A 74 15.70 -12.75 -0.45
C PRO A 74 15.31 -12.66 -1.94
N ASN A 75 15.50 -13.74 -2.69
CA ASN A 75 15.05 -13.84 -4.08
C ASN A 75 13.52 -13.87 -4.19
N PHE A 76 12.99 -13.26 -5.24
CA PHE A 76 11.57 -13.25 -5.62
C PHE A 76 11.29 -14.28 -6.71
N GLY A 77 10.16 -14.99 -6.65
CA GLY A 77 9.79 -15.99 -7.65
C GLY A 77 8.33 -16.44 -7.59
N PRO A 78 8.02 -17.60 -8.20
CA PRO A 78 6.67 -18.15 -8.23
C PRO A 78 6.10 -18.37 -6.83
N GLY A 79 4.84 -17.99 -6.63
CA GLY A 79 4.15 -18.07 -5.33
C GLY A 79 4.36 -16.87 -4.42
N ASP A 80 5.27 -15.96 -4.75
CA ASP A 80 5.45 -14.69 -4.03
C ASP A 80 4.51 -13.59 -4.57
N LEU A 81 4.25 -12.59 -3.73
CA LEU A 81 3.49 -11.38 -4.07
C LEU A 81 4.38 -10.14 -3.94
N PHE A 82 4.41 -9.29 -4.97
CA PHE A 82 5.02 -7.96 -4.92
C PHE A 82 3.94 -6.88 -4.82
N ILE A 83 3.92 -6.13 -3.71
CA ILE A 83 3.02 -4.99 -3.48
C ILE A 83 3.79 -3.69 -3.64
N VAL A 84 3.40 -2.87 -4.61
CA VAL A 84 4.05 -1.59 -4.90
C VAL A 84 3.09 -0.41 -4.78
N SER A 85 3.52 0.67 -4.13
CA SER A 85 2.79 1.93 -4.12
C SER A 85 3.38 2.89 -5.14
N SER A 86 2.54 3.33 -6.09
CA SER A 86 2.87 4.38 -7.04
C SER A 86 1.65 5.25 -7.31
N ALA A 87 1.64 6.47 -6.74
CA ALA A 87 0.51 7.39 -6.90
C ALA A 87 0.16 7.61 -8.38
N SER A 88 1.10 8.09 -9.20
CA SER A 88 0.86 8.30 -10.64
C SER A 88 0.78 7.00 -11.44
N GLY A 89 1.42 5.93 -10.96
CA GLY A 89 1.64 4.71 -11.74
C GLY A 89 2.64 4.84 -12.89
N GLU A 90 3.30 6.01 -13.01
CA GLU A 90 4.22 6.34 -14.10
C GLU A 90 5.69 6.41 -13.66
N THR A 91 5.98 6.07 -12.40
CA THR A 91 7.36 6.15 -11.91
C THR A 91 8.18 5.03 -12.54
N ALA A 92 9.06 5.37 -13.48
CA ALA A 92 9.78 4.42 -14.35
C ALA A 92 10.45 3.26 -13.60
N GLN A 93 11.09 3.53 -12.47
CA GLN A 93 11.70 2.50 -11.63
C GLN A 93 10.66 1.50 -11.09
N LEU A 94 9.49 1.98 -10.64
CA LEU A 94 8.43 1.14 -10.08
C LEU A 94 7.75 0.31 -11.17
N VAL A 95 7.55 0.89 -12.36
CA VAL A 95 7.07 0.16 -13.55
C VAL A 95 8.03 -0.97 -13.92
N ALA A 96 9.33 -0.67 -13.98
CA ALA A 96 10.36 -1.66 -14.29
C ALA A 96 10.40 -2.79 -13.26
N LEU A 97 10.24 -2.47 -11.97
CA LEU A 97 10.18 -3.47 -10.90
C LEU A 97 8.94 -4.37 -11.02
N ALA A 98 7.75 -3.80 -11.27
CA ALA A 98 6.52 -4.58 -11.47
C ALA A 98 6.66 -5.54 -12.66
N LYS A 99 7.18 -5.04 -13.79
CA LYS A 99 7.48 -5.87 -14.97
C LYS A 99 8.45 -7.01 -14.66
N LYS A 100 9.50 -6.73 -13.87
CA LYS A 100 10.51 -7.74 -13.51
C LYS A 100 9.95 -8.79 -12.54
N ALA A 101 9.12 -8.40 -11.58
CA ALA A 101 8.43 -9.34 -10.70
C ALA A 101 7.58 -10.34 -11.50
N ARG A 102 6.80 -9.85 -12.48
CA ARG A 102 6.06 -10.70 -13.42
C ARG A 102 6.96 -11.65 -14.21
N GLN A 103 8.11 -11.19 -14.71
CA GLN A 103 9.08 -12.03 -15.42
C GLN A 103 9.66 -13.15 -14.56
N PHE A 104 9.70 -12.96 -13.23
CA PHE A 104 10.10 -13.99 -12.27
C PHE A 104 8.96 -14.91 -11.84
N GLY A 105 7.75 -14.71 -12.35
CA GLY A 105 6.60 -15.61 -12.16
C GLY A 105 5.82 -15.39 -10.86
N GLY A 106 6.12 -14.33 -10.10
CA GLY A 106 5.32 -13.94 -8.94
C GLY A 106 4.18 -13.00 -9.31
N ALA A 107 3.22 -12.86 -8.40
CA ALA A 107 2.08 -11.97 -8.55
C ALA A 107 2.48 -10.53 -8.20
N VAL A 108 1.77 -9.55 -8.75
CA VAL A 108 2.00 -8.13 -8.46
C VAL A 108 0.70 -7.41 -8.12
N ALA A 109 0.71 -6.62 -7.06
CA ALA A 109 -0.35 -5.72 -6.67
C ALA A 109 0.16 -4.27 -6.67
N VAL A 110 -0.67 -3.32 -7.10
CA VAL A 110 -0.35 -1.89 -7.03
C VAL A 110 -1.41 -1.11 -6.27
N LEU A 111 -0.95 -0.20 -5.41
CA LEU A 111 -1.78 0.89 -4.88
C LEU A 111 -1.47 2.16 -5.70
N THR A 112 -2.48 2.73 -6.35
CA THR A 112 -2.31 3.85 -7.29
C THR A 112 -3.53 4.75 -7.37
N THR A 113 -3.41 5.95 -7.92
CA THR A 113 -4.56 6.84 -8.17
C THR A 113 -5.22 6.57 -9.52
N ASN A 114 -4.53 5.87 -10.44
CA ASN A 114 -4.95 5.70 -11.83
C ASN A 114 -4.91 4.22 -12.27
N ARG A 115 -6.08 3.66 -12.61
CA ARG A 115 -6.19 2.29 -13.13
C ARG A 115 -5.64 2.10 -14.54
N HIS A 116 -5.46 3.19 -15.27
CA HIS A 116 -4.98 3.19 -16.65
C HIS A 116 -3.52 3.65 -16.76
N ALA A 117 -2.78 3.67 -15.63
CA ALA A 117 -1.37 4.03 -15.63
C ALA A 117 -0.49 2.91 -16.17
N THR A 118 0.70 3.23 -16.68
CA THR A 118 1.62 2.25 -17.27
C THR A 118 1.91 1.05 -16.35
N ILE A 119 2.04 1.26 -15.04
CA ILE A 119 2.32 0.17 -14.11
C ILE A 119 1.20 -0.90 -14.10
N THR A 120 -0.05 -0.53 -14.40
CA THR A 120 -1.20 -1.44 -14.28
C THR A 120 -1.24 -2.51 -15.37
N GLU A 121 -0.44 -2.38 -16.42
CA GLU A 121 -0.23 -3.43 -17.43
C GLU A 121 0.54 -4.65 -16.87
N PHE A 122 1.21 -4.48 -15.73
CA PHE A 122 2.12 -5.48 -15.15
C PHE A 122 1.64 -5.99 -13.78
N VAL A 123 0.36 -5.85 -13.46
CA VAL A 123 -0.19 -6.24 -12.15
C VAL A 123 -1.41 -7.13 -12.26
N ASP A 124 -1.59 -7.96 -11.23
CA ASP A 124 -2.73 -8.86 -11.06
C ASP A 124 -3.83 -8.21 -10.19
N VAL A 125 -3.43 -7.31 -9.27
CA VAL A 125 -4.34 -6.60 -8.36
C VAL A 125 -4.09 -5.09 -8.40
N ILE A 126 -5.17 -4.30 -8.48
CA ILE A 126 -5.12 -2.85 -8.42
C ILE A 126 -6.01 -2.38 -7.26
N VAL A 127 -5.42 -1.64 -6.33
CA VAL A 127 -6.15 -0.87 -5.32
C VAL A 127 -6.10 0.61 -5.74
N GLN A 128 -7.25 1.12 -6.20
CA GLN A 128 -7.34 2.53 -6.57
C GLN A 128 -7.63 3.39 -5.34
N ILE A 129 -6.69 4.28 -5.02
CA ILE A 129 -6.83 5.32 -3.99
C ILE A 129 -7.17 6.62 -4.69
N ASN A 130 -8.42 7.09 -4.58
CA ASN A 130 -8.86 8.32 -5.24
C ASN A 130 -8.39 9.57 -4.48
N ALA A 131 -7.10 9.83 -4.57
CA ALA A 131 -6.45 11.04 -4.10
C ALA A 131 -5.65 11.64 -5.27
N PRO A 132 -5.39 12.96 -5.27
CA PRO A 132 -4.56 13.55 -6.31
C PRO A 132 -3.12 13.03 -6.21
N SER A 133 -2.51 12.84 -7.38
CA SER A 133 -1.07 12.63 -7.48
C SER A 133 -0.32 13.97 -7.29
N LYS A 134 1.00 14.00 -7.52
CA LYS A 134 1.78 15.26 -7.49
C LYS A 134 1.22 16.34 -8.42
N ASN A 135 0.64 15.95 -9.55
CA ASN A 135 -0.03 16.86 -10.46
C ASN A 135 -1.54 16.69 -10.32
N GLN A 136 -2.22 17.73 -9.81
CA GLN A 136 -3.67 17.68 -9.53
C GLN A 136 -4.54 18.08 -10.72
N LYS A 137 -3.96 18.47 -11.87
CA LYS A 137 -4.72 19.05 -13.02
C LYS A 137 -5.84 18.14 -13.51
N ASP A 138 -5.59 16.84 -13.51
CA ASP A 138 -6.50 15.81 -14.04
C ASP A 138 -7.17 14.99 -12.92
N SER A 139 -7.06 15.44 -11.66
CA SER A 139 -7.63 14.72 -10.51
C SER A 139 -9.10 15.09 -10.31
N VAL A 140 -9.94 14.06 -10.12
CA VAL A 140 -11.38 14.21 -9.79
C VAL A 140 -11.56 15.00 -8.48
N PHE A 141 -10.59 14.86 -7.58
CA PHE A 141 -10.53 15.58 -6.30
C PHE A 141 -9.28 16.46 -6.25
N ARG A 142 -9.45 17.72 -5.86
CA ARG A 142 -8.34 18.64 -5.57
C ARG A 142 -8.14 18.72 -4.07
N SER A 143 -6.93 18.42 -3.63
CA SER A 143 -6.54 18.47 -2.23
C SER A 143 -5.96 19.84 -1.92
N ALA A 144 -6.36 20.40 -0.78
CA ALA A 144 -5.73 21.58 -0.18
C ALA A 144 -4.31 21.28 0.32
N GLN A 145 -3.96 20.00 0.45
CA GLN A 145 -2.65 19.57 0.90
C GLN A 145 -1.59 19.65 -0.22
N PRO A 146 -0.31 19.86 0.13
CA PRO A 146 0.74 19.95 -0.87
C PRO A 146 1.03 18.59 -1.50
N MET A 147 1.34 18.62 -2.79
CA MET A 147 1.82 17.48 -3.58
C MET A 147 0.86 16.27 -3.48
N ALA A 148 1.38 15.10 -3.10
CA ALA A 148 0.64 13.85 -2.97
C ALA A 148 0.32 13.50 -1.50
N SER A 149 0.29 14.50 -0.61
CA SER A 149 0.13 14.24 0.84
C SER A 149 -1.12 13.45 1.19
N LEU A 150 -2.26 13.76 0.54
CA LEU A 150 -3.49 13.02 0.74
C LEU A 150 -3.35 11.54 0.36
N TYR A 151 -2.71 11.25 -0.78
CA TYR A 151 -2.43 9.86 -1.18
C TYR A 151 -1.54 9.13 -0.17
N GLU A 152 -0.48 9.79 0.31
CA GLU A 152 0.49 9.19 1.23
C GLU A 152 -0.12 8.88 2.61
N GLN A 153 -1.01 9.75 3.10
CA GLN A 153 -1.80 9.55 4.32
C GLN A 153 -2.87 8.46 4.13
N ALA A 154 -3.63 8.54 3.04
CA ALA A 154 -4.65 7.55 2.73
C ALA A 154 -4.04 6.15 2.60
N LEU A 155 -2.87 6.03 1.97
CA LEU A 155 -2.12 4.77 1.88
C LEU A 155 -1.87 4.16 3.26
N LEU A 156 -1.44 4.96 4.25
CA LEU A 156 -1.20 4.48 5.60
C LEU A 156 -2.52 4.02 6.26
N VAL A 157 -3.57 4.86 6.20
CA VAL A 157 -4.88 4.56 6.80
C VAL A 157 -5.50 3.30 6.19
N ILE A 158 -5.45 3.17 4.86
CA ILE A 158 -5.96 2.00 4.14
C ILE A 158 -5.14 0.76 4.52
N ALA A 159 -3.81 0.85 4.55
CA ALA A 159 -2.96 -0.27 4.94
C ALA A 159 -3.28 -0.79 6.34
N ASP A 160 -3.46 0.10 7.33
CA ASP A 160 -3.86 -0.28 8.69
C ASP A 160 -5.28 -0.87 8.71
N ALA A 161 -6.21 -0.32 7.92
CA ALA A 161 -7.56 -0.89 7.80
C ALA A 161 -7.55 -2.32 7.22
N LEU A 162 -6.70 -2.61 6.23
CA LEU A 162 -6.53 -3.95 5.67
C LEU A 162 -5.98 -4.91 6.72
N VAL A 163 -5.01 -4.47 7.53
CA VAL A 163 -4.49 -5.26 8.66
C VAL A 163 -5.61 -5.55 9.66
N MET A 164 -6.38 -4.53 10.06
CA MET A 164 -7.48 -4.71 11.01
C MET A 164 -8.50 -5.73 10.50
N LYS A 165 -8.86 -5.65 9.21
CA LYS A 165 -9.77 -6.60 8.56
C LYS A 165 -9.19 -8.03 8.59
N MET A 166 -7.94 -8.20 8.15
CA MET A 166 -7.28 -9.51 8.18
C MET A 166 -7.16 -10.08 9.60
N ALA A 167 -6.87 -9.22 10.59
CA ALA A 167 -6.77 -9.64 11.99
C ALA A 167 -8.12 -10.13 12.52
N ALA A 168 -9.20 -9.37 12.24
CA ALA A 168 -10.56 -9.76 12.60
C ALA A 168 -10.98 -11.09 11.94
N GLU A 169 -10.62 -11.31 10.67
CA GLU A 169 -10.92 -12.55 9.93
C GLU A 169 -10.10 -13.74 10.41
N SER A 170 -8.85 -13.53 10.85
CA SER A 170 -7.97 -14.60 11.34
C SER A 170 -8.35 -15.12 12.75
N GLY A 171 -9.16 -14.37 13.50
CA GLY A 171 -9.46 -14.65 14.90
C GLY A 171 -8.26 -14.50 15.84
N ALA A 172 -7.12 -13.99 15.36
CA ALA A 172 -5.92 -13.81 16.17
C ALA A 172 -6.10 -12.62 17.12
N PRO A 173 -5.91 -12.81 18.45
CA PRO A 173 -5.98 -11.70 19.39
C PRO A 173 -4.81 -10.74 19.19
N GLU A 174 -4.99 -9.46 19.53
CA GLU A 174 -3.96 -8.41 19.49
C GLU A 174 -2.64 -8.83 20.16
N SER A 175 -2.73 -9.65 21.21
CA SER A 175 -1.58 -10.22 21.91
C SER A 175 -0.64 -11.05 21.02
N GLU A 176 -1.14 -11.67 19.95
CA GLU A 176 -0.31 -12.40 18.98
C GLU A 176 0.50 -11.46 18.08
N LEU A 177 -0.02 -10.28 17.76
CA LEU A 177 0.74 -9.26 17.02
C LEU A 177 1.86 -8.72 17.91
N PHE A 178 1.56 -8.47 19.20
CA PHE A 178 2.53 -7.95 20.16
C PHE A 178 3.72 -8.89 20.37
N LYS A 179 3.50 -10.22 20.36
CA LYS A 179 4.59 -11.22 20.51
C LYS A 179 5.67 -11.13 19.42
N ARG A 180 5.34 -10.60 18.24
CA ARG A 180 6.26 -10.45 17.11
C ARG A 180 6.84 -9.04 16.99
N HIS A 181 6.47 -8.13 17.89
CA HIS A 181 7.08 -6.81 17.95
C HIS A 181 8.54 -6.92 18.42
N ALA A 182 9.40 -6.05 17.90
CA ALA A 182 10.78 -5.95 18.37
C ALA A 182 10.82 -5.68 19.89
N ASN A 183 11.74 -6.35 20.58
CA ASN A 183 11.95 -6.20 22.03
C ASN A 183 13.35 -5.63 22.37
N LEU A 184 14.13 -5.28 21.34
CA LEU A 184 15.43 -4.65 21.41
C LEU A 184 15.48 -3.56 20.33
N GLU A 185 15.85 -2.34 20.73
CA GLU A 185 15.91 -1.13 19.88
C GLU A 185 17.26 -0.42 20.02
#